data_AF-A0A9P6NNZ5-F1
#
_entry.id   AF-A0A9P6NNZ5-F1
#
_cell.length_a   1.000
_cell.length_b   1.000
_cell.length_c   1.000
_cell.angle_alpha   90.00
_cell.angle_beta   90.00
_cell.angle_gamma   90.00
#
_symmetry.space_group_name_H-M   'P 1'
#
loop_
_entity.id
_entity.type
_entity.pdbx_description
1 polymer ?
#
loop_
_entity_poly.entity_id
_entity_poly.type
_entity_poly.pdbx_seq_one_letter_code
_entity_poly.pdbx_strand_id
1 'polypeptide(L)'
;MAQELLFGSWKISSLAWPRATPTPDRLFFTLFNQPEWRDQPGLNAFVLRAAFPSLSFLYRQDFEEFKHSTLTLAFERLVFVDRQAAKLAPLNAAANKMVAQLGARPSAEVGWWEPVRTAVVDAIEASLPVKREPVIIDHVRRPRITYVSRQKAVQRRLRQADHEALEKALKDLAKRKEVDVAVVIWEQLSAAEQIRVASRTTIFLSLHGNGLSHQLWAPVVPGLSTTVEMLYPGGWARDFELVATMLGRRHYAFWGNELLWGTKMEPGMVMPEGFHLHSTPIKANAVIKLLEDILDHKEVPPHHTHL
;
A
#
# COMPACT_ATOMS: atom_id res chain seq x y z
N MET A 1 9.13 3.43 6.00
CA MET A 1 8.97 4.07 7.33
C MET A 1 8.09 5.32 7.23
N ALA A 2 8.42 6.33 6.41
CA ALA A 2 7.59 7.54 6.32
C ALA A 2 6.20 7.31 5.68
N GLN A 3 6.06 6.38 4.73
CA GLN A 3 4.74 6.03 4.18
C GLN A 3 3.77 5.49 5.24
N GLU A 4 4.23 4.59 6.12
CA GLU A 4 3.40 4.05 7.21
C GLU A 4 3.08 5.13 8.27
N LEU A 5 4.03 6.02 8.54
CA LEU A 5 3.85 7.18 9.42
C LEU A 5 2.79 8.15 8.88
N LEU A 6 2.92 8.57 7.62
CA LEU A 6 1.96 9.45 6.93
C LEU A 6 0.57 8.80 6.87
N PHE A 7 0.53 7.54 6.49
CA PHE A 7 -0.73 6.80 6.38
C PHE A 7 -1.44 6.73 7.73
N GLY A 8 -0.72 6.38 8.80
CA GLY A 8 -1.28 6.34 10.15
C GLY A 8 -1.66 7.71 10.71
N SER A 9 -0.83 8.74 10.53
CA SER A 9 -1.10 10.09 11.05
C SER A 9 -2.26 10.76 10.33
N TRP A 10 -2.35 10.58 9.00
CA TRP A 10 -3.48 11.04 8.21
C TRP A 10 -4.75 10.30 8.61
N LYS A 11 -4.66 8.99 8.87
CA LYS A 11 -5.78 8.21 9.37
C LYS A 11 -6.30 8.75 10.69
N ILE A 12 -5.43 8.98 11.67
CA ILE A 12 -5.79 9.57 12.97
C ILE A 12 -6.50 10.92 12.77
N SER A 13 -5.92 11.77 11.92
CA SER A 13 -6.48 13.10 11.65
C SER A 13 -7.87 13.01 11.01
N SER A 14 -8.07 12.09 10.06
CA SER A 14 -9.37 11.87 9.42
C SER A 14 -10.43 11.31 10.37
N LEU A 15 -10.02 10.54 11.39
CA LEU A 15 -10.94 10.05 12.42
C LEU A 15 -11.34 11.16 13.41
N ALA A 16 -10.40 12.03 13.75
CA ALA A 16 -10.65 13.16 14.66
C ALA A 16 -11.46 14.28 13.98
N TRP A 17 -11.24 14.50 12.68
CA TRP A 17 -11.88 15.56 11.89
C TRP A 17 -12.40 15.04 10.54
N PRO A 18 -13.49 14.24 10.55
CA PRO A 18 -13.99 13.57 9.34
C PRO A 18 -14.48 14.56 8.27
N ARG A 19 -15.31 15.53 8.66
CA ARG A 19 -15.94 16.47 7.70
C ARG A 19 -14.97 17.39 6.97
N ALA A 20 -13.80 17.61 7.53
CA ALA A 20 -12.76 18.48 6.98
C ALA A 20 -11.43 18.12 7.65
N THR A 21 -10.74 17.11 7.12
CA THR A 21 -9.43 16.73 7.65
C THR A 21 -8.41 17.84 7.35
N PRO A 22 -7.88 18.53 8.37
CA PRO A 22 -6.98 19.65 8.14
C PRO A 22 -5.64 19.17 7.59
N THR A 23 -5.11 19.90 6.61
CA THR A 23 -3.73 19.69 6.15
C THR A 23 -2.74 20.14 7.23
N PRO A 24 -1.67 19.38 7.51
CA PRO A 24 -0.68 19.80 8.49
C PRO A 24 0.13 21.00 7.98
N ASP A 25 0.29 22.03 8.81
CA ASP A 25 1.17 23.17 8.52
C ASP A 25 2.65 22.81 8.74
N ARG A 26 2.92 21.90 9.68
CA ARG A 26 4.27 21.57 10.14
C ARG A 26 4.42 20.09 10.44
N LEU A 27 5.57 19.52 10.07
CA LEU A 27 6.00 18.19 10.48
C LEU A 27 7.28 18.32 11.32
N PHE A 28 7.20 17.92 12.59
CA PHE A 28 8.29 18.01 13.55
C PHE A 28 8.99 16.65 13.69
N PHE A 29 10.26 16.62 13.30
CA PHE A 29 11.17 15.50 13.53
C PHE A 29 12.10 15.81 14.70
N THR A 30 11.58 15.71 15.92
CA THR A 30 12.28 16.14 17.15
C THR A 30 13.56 15.35 17.46
N LEU A 31 13.69 14.13 16.90
CA LEU A 31 14.83 13.24 17.14
C LEU A 31 15.77 13.11 15.94
N PHE A 32 15.44 13.73 14.80
CA PHE A 32 16.19 13.57 13.56
C PHE A 32 16.77 14.90 13.07
N ASN A 33 17.93 14.81 12.44
CA ASN A 33 18.49 15.89 11.64
C ASN A 33 18.11 15.72 10.16
N GLN A 34 18.24 16.78 9.37
CA GLN A 34 18.25 16.63 7.92
C GLN A 34 19.57 15.92 7.50
N PRO A 35 19.55 14.88 6.65
CA PRO A 35 18.45 14.33 5.85
C PRO A 35 17.88 12.98 6.35
N GLU A 36 18.03 12.62 7.63
CA GLU A 36 17.92 11.24 8.15
C GLU A 36 16.59 10.51 7.89
N TRP A 37 15.48 11.24 7.73
CA TRP A 37 14.15 10.65 7.47
C TRP A 37 13.88 10.36 5.98
N ARG A 38 14.71 10.91 5.09
CA ARG A 38 14.58 10.72 3.64
C ARG A 38 15.01 9.31 3.27
N ASP A 39 14.19 8.64 2.48
CA ASP A 39 14.54 7.37 1.87
C ASP A 39 15.53 7.58 0.71
N GLN A 40 16.34 6.56 0.41
CA GLN A 40 17.28 6.63 -0.72
C GLN A 40 16.62 7.00 -2.05
N PRO A 41 15.42 6.48 -2.40
CA PRO A 41 14.71 6.89 -3.61
C PRO A 41 14.14 8.32 -3.59
N GLY A 42 14.13 9.00 -2.43
CA GLY A 42 13.55 10.34 -2.28
C GLY A 42 12.02 10.39 -2.32
N LEU A 43 11.33 9.25 -2.29
CA LEU A 43 9.88 9.16 -2.39
C LEU A 43 9.17 9.80 -1.20
N ASN A 44 9.69 9.64 0.01
CA ASN A 44 9.07 10.18 1.23
C ASN A 44 8.94 11.71 1.13
N ALA A 45 10.01 12.37 0.70
CA ALA A 45 10.03 13.83 0.60
C ALA A 45 9.13 14.33 -0.55
N PHE A 46 9.15 13.63 -1.69
CA PHE A 46 8.25 13.94 -2.79
C PHE A 46 6.78 13.80 -2.37
N VAL A 47 6.41 12.65 -1.78
CA VAL A 47 5.03 12.37 -1.37
C VAL A 47 4.51 13.41 -0.38
N LEU A 48 5.29 13.77 0.64
CA LEU A 48 4.87 14.76 1.63
C LEU A 48 4.70 16.16 1.02
N ARG A 49 5.59 16.56 0.11
CA ARG A 49 5.50 17.87 -0.57
C ARG A 49 4.38 17.93 -1.61
N ALA A 50 4.11 16.82 -2.29
CA ALA A 50 3.00 16.73 -3.23
C ALA A 50 1.66 16.73 -2.49
N ALA A 51 1.55 15.96 -1.41
CA ALA A 51 0.35 15.93 -0.58
C ALA A 51 0.08 17.25 0.14
N PHE A 52 1.14 17.90 0.64
CA PHE A 52 1.04 19.13 1.45
C PHE A 52 2.08 20.16 0.99
N PRO A 53 1.78 20.95 -0.07
CA PRO A 53 2.75 21.90 -0.64
C PRO A 53 3.25 22.97 0.34
N SER A 54 2.41 23.38 1.29
CA SER A 54 2.73 24.39 2.31
C SER A 54 3.41 23.82 3.56
N LEU A 55 3.70 22.51 3.60
CA LEU A 55 4.24 21.85 4.78
C LEU A 55 5.67 22.32 5.11
N SER A 56 5.83 22.84 6.32
CA SER A 56 7.15 23.16 6.88
C SER A 56 7.73 21.95 7.60
N PHE A 57 9.01 21.68 7.36
CA PHE A 57 9.74 20.62 8.06
C PHE A 57 10.59 21.25 9.16
N LEU A 58 10.41 20.78 10.39
CA LEU A 58 11.18 21.21 11.55
C LEU A 58 11.91 19.99 12.11
N TYR A 59 13.14 20.20 12.52
CA TYR A 59 14.07 19.16 12.93
C TYR A 59 14.49 19.34 14.39
N ARG A 60 15.37 18.45 14.83
CA ARG A 60 15.96 18.50 16.17
C ARG A 60 16.56 19.88 16.48
N GLN A 61 17.30 20.48 15.55
CA GLN A 61 17.94 21.78 15.78
C GLN A 61 16.90 22.89 16.01
N ASP A 62 15.85 22.97 15.17
CA ASP A 62 14.77 23.95 15.36
C ASP A 62 14.13 23.80 16.76
N PHE A 63 13.98 22.56 17.22
CA PHE A 63 13.42 22.27 18.54
C PHE A 63 14.35 22.72 19.68
N GLU A 64 15.66 22.50 19.57
CA GLU A 64 16.62 23.01 20.55
C GLU A 64 16.65 24.55 20.56
N GLU A 65 16.55 25.20 19.40
CA GLU A 65 16.45 26.66 19.32
C GLU A 65 15.17 27.19 19.99
N PHE A 66 14.03 26.51 19.80
CA PHE A 66 12.80 26.87 20.50
C PHE A 66 12.92 26.76 22.01
N LYS A 67 13.62 25.75 22.55
CA LYS A 67 13.85 25.61 24.00
C LYS A 67 14.65 26.78 24.60
N HIS A 68 15.58 27.33 23.83
CA HIS A 68 16.40 28.47 24.24
C HIS A 68 15.76 29.82 23.92
N SER A 69 14.68 29.83 23.14
CA SER A 69 13.89 31.01 22.84
C SER A 69 12.93 31.36 23.98
N THR A 70 12.51 32.63 24.06
CA THR A 70 11.41 33.06 24.94
C THR A 70 10.04 32.91 24.28
N LEU A 71 9.96 32.22 23.12
CA LEU A 71 8.74 32.10 22.34
C LEU A 71 7.84 31.00 22.89
N THR A 72 6.57 31.31 23.11
CA THR A 72 5.54 30.30 23.41
C THR A 72 4.98 29.75 22.11
N LEU A 73 5.13 28.46 21.88
CA LEU A 73 4.50 27.77 20.75
C LEU A 73 3.13 27.26 21.17
N ALA A 74 2.08 27.78 20.54
CA ALA A 74 0.71 27.29 20.68
C ALA A 74 0.31 26.54 19.41
N PHE A 75 -0.31 25.37 19.59
CA PHE A 75 -0.83 24.55 18.51
C PHE A 75 -2.33 24.37 18.71
N GLU A 76 -3.14 24.69 17.71
CA GLU A 76 -4.58 24.36 17.76
C GLU A 76 -4.81 22.85 17.78
N ARG A 77 -3.97 22.11 17.04
CA ARG A 77 -4.07 20.66 16.86
C ARG A 77 -2.66 20.08 16.81
N LEU A 78 -2.45 18.97 17.51
CA LEU A 78 -1.18 18.26 17.53
C LEU A 78 -1.43 16.77 17.47
N VAL A 79 -0.77 16.09 16.53
CA VAL A 79 -0.80 14.63 16.39
C VAL A 79 0.58 14.09 16.73
N PHE A 80 0.67 13.37 17.84
CA PHE A 80 1.89 12.64 18.20
C PHE A 80 1.94 11.29 17.49
N VAL A 81 3.07 11.01 16.85
CA VAL A 81 3.31 9.74 16.18
C VAL A 81 4.58 9.13 16.76
N ASP A 82 4.41 8.08 17.56
CA ASP A 82 5.50 7.39 18.23
C ASP A 82 5.47 5.90 17.87
N ARG A 83 6.54 5.44 17.21
CA ARG A 83 6.68 4.04 16.79
C ARG A 83 6.91 3.11 17.97
N GLN A 84 7.60 3.54 19.01
CA GLN A 84 7.83 2.74 20.22
C GLN A 84 6.54 2.60 21.01
N ALA A 85 5.78 3.67 21.19
CA ALA A 85 4.46 3.60 21.80
C ALA A 85 3.52 2.67 21.00
N ALA A 86 3.55 2.76 19.66
CA ALA A 86 2.73 1.90 18.81
C ALA A 86 3.09 0.40 18.93
N LYS A 87 4.34 0.04 19.27
CA LYS A 87 4.74 -1.36 19.53
C LYS A 87 4.10 -1.93 20.79
N LEU A 88 3.77 -1.08 21.76
CA LEU A 88 3.13 -1.47 23.01
C LEU A 88 1.59 -1.59 22.87
N ALA A 89 1.03 -1.18 21.73
CA ALA A 89 -0.41 -1.28 21.50
C ALA A 89 -0.88 -2.75 21.40
N PRO A 90 -2.06 -3.10 21.93
CA PRO A 90 -2.53 -4.49 21.98
C PRO A 90 -2.53 -5.21 20.62
N LEU A 91 -2.92 -4.49 19.56
CA LEU A 91 -3.02 -5.06 18.21
C LEU A 91 -1.68 -5.07 17.45
N ASN A 92 -0.61 -4.52 18.01
CA ASN A 92 0.70 -4.54 17.34
C ASN A 92 1.22 -5.96 17.20
N ALA A 93 1.12 -6.80 18.23
CA ALA A 93 1.57 -8.19 18.17
C ALA A 93 0.85 -9.00 17.09
N ALA A 94 -0.45 -8.72 16.89
CA ALA A 94 -1.29 -9.42 15.93
C ALA A 94 -1.01 -9.05 14.45
N ALA A 95 -0.41 -7.88 14.18
CA ALA A 95 -0.15 -7.44 12.80
C ALA A 95 1.32 -7.11 12.51
N ASN A 96 2.16 -7.02 13.56
CA ASN A 96 3.50 -6.45 13.54
C ASN A 96 3.58 -5.08 12.83
N LYS A 97 2.59 -4.20 13.09
CA LYS A 97 2.45 -2.90 12.42
C LYS A 97 2.07 -1.78 13.35
N MET A 98 2.63 -0.59 13.11
CA MET A 98 2.31 0.57 13.95
C MET A 98 0.88 1.08 13.74
N VAL A 99 0.33 0.82 12.55
CA VAL A 99 -1.03 1.20 12.16
C VAL A 99 -2.09 0.17 12.53
N ALA A 100 -1.71 -0.95 13.17
CA ALA A 100 -2.64 -2.05 13.50
C ALA A 100 -3.84 -1.59 14.32
N GLN A 101 -3.60 -0.80 15.37
CA GLN A 101 -4.66 -0.28 16.24
C GLN A 101 -5.62 0.67 15.50
N LEU A 102 -5.12 1.37 14.49
CA LEU A 102 -5.93 2.26 13.65
C LEU A 102 -6.71 1.48 12.60
N GLY A 103 -6.15 0.39 12.07
CA GLY A 103 -6.82 -0.43 11.08
C GLY A 103 -8.03 -1.19 11.61
N ALA A 104 -8.04 -1.51 12.90
CA ALA A 104 -9.21 -2.05 13.60
C ALA A 104 -10.35 -1.03 13.79
N ARG A 105 -10.09 0.26 13.56
CA ARG A 105 -11.11 1.30 13.67
C ARG A 105 -11.79 1.52 12.32
N PRO A 106 -13.12 1.43 12.23
CA PRO A 106 -13.84 1.84 11.03
C PRO A 106 -13.44 3.27 10.65
N SER A 107 -13.21 3.49 9.36
CA SER A 107 -13.08 4.84 8.82
C SER A 107 -14.37 5.61 9.06
N ALA A 108 -14.29 6.82 9.58
CA ALA A 108 -15.45 7.71 9.71
C ALA A 108 -16.06 8.05 8.33
N GLU A 109 -15.23 8.09 7.28
CA GLU A 109 -15.66 8.33 5.89
C GLU A 109 -15.00 7.34 4.91
N VAL A 110 -15.73 6.98 3.85
CA VAL A 110 -15.19 6.28 2.68
C VAL A 110 -14.26 7.25 1.95
N GLY A 111 -13.05 6.81 1.62
CA GLY A 111 -12.11 7.66 0.86
C GLY A 111 -11.28 8.63 1.70
N TRP A 112 -11.12 8.41 3.01
CA TRP A 112 -10.27 9.24 3.88
C TRP A 112 -8.83 9.48 3.34
N TRP A 113 -8.29 8.54 2.56
CA TRP A 113 -6.96 8.64 1.94
C TRP A 113 -6.96 9.38 0.60
N GLU A 114 -8.14 9.56 -0.01
CA GLU A 114 -8.33 10.07 -1.37
C GLU A 114 -7.73 11.47 -1.60
N PRO A 115 -7.81 12.43 -0.65
CA PRO A 115 -7.17 13.74 -0.83
C PRO A 115 -5.65 13.63 -0.99
N VAL A 116 -5.00 12.79 -0.17
CA VAL A 116 -3.54 12.55 -0.25
C VAL A 116 -3.20 11.81 -1.53
N ARG A 117 -3.98 10.77 -1.87
CA ARG A 117 -3.81 9.99 -3.10
C ARG A 117 -3.85 10.89 -4.34
N THR A 118 -4.89 11.70 -4.46
CA THR A 118 -5.15 12.57 -5.62
C THR A 118 -4.07 13.62 -5.74
N ALA A 119 -3.71 14.31 -4.66
CA ALA A 119 -2.65 15.32 -4.67
C ALA A 119 -1.29 14.74 -5.15
N VAL A 120 -0.93 13.55 -4.68
CA VAL A 120 0.32 12.88 -5.09
C VAL A 120 0.27 12.42 -6.55
N VAL A 121 -0.84 11.81 -6.97
CA VAL A 121 -1.00 11.32 -8.35
C VAL A 121 -1.00 12.48 -9.35
N ASP A 122 -1.71 13.57 -9.05
CA ASP A 122 -1.80 14.74 -9.90
C ASP A 122 -0.44 15.44 -10.05
N ALA A 123 0.30 15.59 -8.95
CA ALA A 123 1.66 16.13 -9.00
C ALA A 123 2.58 15.29 -9.90
N ILE A 124 2.46 13.96 -9.84
CA ILE A 124 3.23 13.06 -10.70
C ILE A 124 2.82 13.18 -12.16
N GLU A 125 1.51 13.13 -12.45
CA GLU A 125 0.98 13.27 -13.80
C GLU A 125 1.38 14.61 -14.44
N ALA A 126 1.45 15.68 -13.65
CA ALA A 126 1.92 16.99 -14.08
C ALA A 126 3.44 17.02 -14.36
N SER A 127 4.23 16.20 -13.66
CA SER A 127 5.70 16.15 -13.81
C SER A 127 6.20 15.31 -14.98
N LEU A 128 5.36 14.45 -15.54
CA LEU A 128 5.76 13.50 -16.58
C LEU A 128 5.51 14.07 -17.98
N PRO A 129 6.42 13.86 -18.94
CA PRO A 129 6.40 14.55 -20.24
C PRO A 129 5.20 14.16 -21.10
N VAL A 130 4.75 12.91 -20.97
CA VAL A 130 3.56 12.39 -21.64
C VAL A 130 2.45 12.27 -20.61
N LYS A 131 1.43 13.10 -20.76
CA LYS A 131 0.16 12.96 -20.03
C LYS A 131 -0.62 11.79 -20.61
N ARG A 132 -1.20 10.96 -19.74
CA ARG A 132 -2.14 9.90 -20.14
C ARG A 132 -3.53 10.29 -19.67
N GLU A 133 -4.57 9.78 -20.35
CA GLU A 133 -5.94 10.09 -19.95
C GLU A 133 -6.21 9.75 -18.47
N PRO A 134 -7.01 10.59 -17.77
CA PRO A 134 -7.42 10.32 -16.40
C PRO A 134 -8.18 8.99 -16.33
N VAL A 135 -7.93 8.21 -15.29
CA VAL A 135 -8.80 7.05 -14.99
C VAL A 135 -10.02 7.58 -14.25
N ILE A 136 -11.18 7.56 -14.91
CA ILE A 136 -12.46 7.90 -14.28
C ILE A 136 -12.84 6.72 -13.38
N ILE A 137 -12.76 6.92 -12.06
CA ILE A 137 -12.93 5.87 -11.04
C ILE A 137 -14.37 5.34 -11.03
N ASP A 138 -15.36 6.21 -11.26
CA ASP A 138 -16.79 5.85 -11.21
C ASP A 138 -17.19 4.87 -12.32
N HIS A 139 -16.44 4.83 -13.41
CA HIS A 139 -16.68 3.96 -14.57
C HIS A 139 -15.37 3.37 -15.05
N VAL A 140 -14.78 2.45 -14.27
CA VAL A 140 -13.70 1.59 -14.78
C VAL A 140 -14.27 0.73 -15.91
N ARG A 141 -14.28 1.27 -17.14
CA ARG A 141 -14.75 0.61 -18.36
C ARG A 141 -13.99 -0.69 -18.62
N ARG A 142 -12.76 -0.78 -18.14
CA ARG A 142 -11.89 -1.95 -18.29
C ARG A 142 -10.97 -2.07 -17.05
N PRO A 143 -11.18 -3.06 -16.16
CA PRO A 143 -10.33 -3.24 -14.98
C PRO A 143 -8.88 -3.48 -15.37
N ARG A 144 -7.94 -3.05 -14.54
CA ARG A 144 -6.51 -3.31 -14.76
C ARG A 144 -5.94 -4.23 -13.69
N ILE A 145 -5.39 -5.36 -14.13
CA ILE A 145 -4.56 -6.24 -13.32
C ILE A 145 -3.10 -5.81 -13.52
N THR A 146 -2.39 -5.56 -12.43
CA THR A 146 -0.95 -5.29 -12.46
C THR A 146 -0.23 -6.40 -11.72
N TYR A 147 0.46 -7.24 -12.49
CA TYR A 147 1.37 -8.24 -11.94
C TYR A 147 2.76 -7.63 -11.74
N VAL A 148 3.13 -7.43 -10.48
CA VAL A 148 4.45 -6.97 -10.08
C VAL A 148 5.39 -8.19 -10.01
N SER A 149 6.13 -8.39 -11.08
CA SER A 149 7.14 -9.43 -11.18
C SER A 149 8.36 -9.07 -10.32
N ARG A 150 8.82 -10.04 -9.52
CA ARG A 150 10.07 -9.94 -8.76
C ARG A 150 11.19 -10.79 -9.34
N GLN A 151 11.06 -11.31 -10.57
CA GLN A 151 12.05 -12.24 -11.13
C GLN A 151 13.44 -11.64 -11.35
N LYS A 152 13.55 -10.31 -11.39
CA LYS A 152 14.85 -9.61 -11.41
C LYS A 152 15.32 -9.11 -10.04
N ALA A 153 14.52 -9.24 -8.99
CA ALA A 153 14.89 -8.81 -7.64
C ALA A 153 15.97 -9.73 -7.04
N VAL A 154 16.80 -9.22 -6.13
CA VAL A 154 17.87 -10.03 -5.51
C VAL A 154 17.32 -11.21 -4.71
N GLN A 155 16.14 -11.07 -4.09
CA GLN A 155 15.49 -12.07 -3.24
C GLN A 155 13.99 -12.14 -3.48
N ARG A 156 13.37 -13.22 -3.00
CA ARG A 156 11.92 -13.47 -3.07
C ARG A 156 11.42 -13.53 -4.52
N ARG A 157 11.68 -14.67 -5.16
CA ARG A 157 11.28 -14.97 -6.54
C ARG A 157 10.32 -16.16 -6.58
N LEU A 158 9.49 -16.18 -7.61
CA LEU A 158 8.75 -17.38 -7.97
C LEU A 158 9.71 -18.37 -8.65
N ARG A 159 9.36 -19.66 -8.61
CA ARG A 159 9.96 -20.64 -9.52
C ARG A 159 9.77 -20.17 -10.96
N GLN A 160 10.81 -20.31 -11.77
CA GLN A 160 10.80 -19.76 -13.14
C GLN A 160 9.63 -20.32 -13.97
N ALA A 161 9.42 -21.64 -13.95
CA ALA A 161 8.31 -22.28 -14.65
C ALA A 161 6.93 -21.79 -14.18
N ASP A 162 6.75 -21.57 -12.87
CA ASP A 162 5.48 -21.09 -12.31
C ASP A 162 5.23 -19.63 -12.70
N HIS A 163 6.28 -18.80 -12.74
CA HIS A 163 6.22 -17.43 -13.23
C HIS A 163 5.81 -17.36 -14.71
N GLU A 164 6.46 -18.15 -15.58
CA GLU A 164 6.14 -18.21 -17.01
C GLU A 164 4.71 -18.70 -17.26
N ALA A 165 4.27 -19.71 -16.51
CA ALA A 165 2.90 -20.20 -16.55
C ALA A 165 1.91 -19.11 -16.13
N LEU A 166 2.21 -18.35 -15.07
CA LEU A 166 1.36 -17.25 -14.61
C LEU A 166 1.30 -16.11 -15.63
N GLU A 167 2.43 -15.68 -16.19
CA GLU A 167 2.46 -14.65 -17.23
C GLU A 167 1.65 -15.06 -18.46
N LYS A 168 1.82 -16.31 -18.93
CA LYS A 168 1.04 -16.84 -20.05
C LYS A 168 -0.45 -16.82 -19.73
N ALA A 169 -0.84 -17.30 -18.54
CA ALA A 169 -2.25 -17.39 -18.17
C ALA A 169 -2.89 -16.00 -17.99
N LEU A 170 -2.15 -15.00 -17.51
CA LEU A 170 -2.60 -13.61 -17.46
C LEU A 170 -2.78 -13.00 -18.86
N LYS A 171 -1.84 -13.27 -19.79
CA LYS A 171 -1.96 -12.85 -21.19
C LYS A 171 -3.19 -13.48 -21.86
N ASP A 172 -3.45 -14.76 -21.59
CA ASP A 172 -4.62 -15.46 -22.11
C ASP A 172 -5.92 -14.91 -21.47
N LEU A 173 -5.90 -14.55 -20.17
CA LEU A 173 -7.01 -13.86 -19.49
C LEU A 173 -7.36 -12.51 -20.14
N ALA A 174 -6.36 -11.70 -20.50
CA ALA A 174 -6.55 -10.41 -21.15
C ALA A 174 -7.17 -10.51 -22.56
N LYS A 175 -6.99 -11.65 -23.25
CA LYS A 175 -7.59 -11.89 -24.58
C LYS A 175 -9.06 -12.27 -24.50
N ARG A 176 -9.46 -12.97 -23.43
CA ARG A 176 -10.81 -13.54 -23.28
C ARG A 176 -11.77 -12.69 -22.45
N LYS A 177 -11.27 -11.75 -21.65
CA LYS A 177 -12.07 -10.80 -20.85
C LYS A 177 -11.68 -9.36 -21.18
N GLU A 178 -12.62 -8.44 -20.98
CA GLU A 178 -12.38 -6.99 -21.10
C GLU A 178 -11.57 -6.49 -19.90
N VAL A 179 -10.30 -6.90 -19.82
CA VAL A 179 -9.38 -6.54 -18.74
C VAL A 179 -8.01 -6.16 -19.33
N ASP A 180 -7.39 -5.14 -18.76
CA ASP A 180 -6.00 -4.78 -19.04
C ASP A 180 -5.07 -5.58 -18.13
N VAL A 181 -3.99 -6.14 -18.68
CA VAL A 181 -2.95 -6.79 -17.89
C VAL A 181 -1.63 -6.08 -18.14
N ALA A 182 -0.99 -5.64 -17.05
CA ALA A 182 0.36 -5.11 -17.07
C ALA A 182 1.28 -6.00 -16.23
N VAL A 183 2.36 -6.49 -16.82
CA VAL A 183 3.45 -7.16 -16.08
C VAL A 183 4.58 -6.16 -15.94
N VAL A 184 4.98 -5.88 -14.71
CA VAL A 184 5.91 -4.79 -14.37
C VAL A 184 6.97 -5.27 -13.40
N ILE A 185 8.16 -4.67 -13.48
CA ILE A 185 9.24 -4.85 -12.53
C ILE A 185 9.53 -3.46 -11.97
N TRP A 186 9.24 -3.23 -10.69
CA TRP A 186 9.39 -1.90 -10.07
C TRP A 186 10.79 -1.35 -10.19
N GLU A 187 11.80 -2.20 -10.05
CA GLU A 187 13.20 -1.83 -10.16
C GLU A 187 13.60 -1.30 -11.55
N GLN A 188 12.75 -1.44 -12.58
CA GLN A 188 12.96 -0.88 -13.92
C GLN A 188 12.19 0.41 -14.19
N LEU A 189 11.33 0.83 -13.27
CA LEU A 189 10.51 2.03 -13.41
C LEU A 189 11.03 3.12 -12.48
N SER A 190 11.01 4.36 -12.96
CA SER A 190 11.18 5.51 -12.08
C SER A 190 10.08 5.54 -11.02
N ALA A 191 10.33 6.22 -9.91
CA ALA A 191 9.37 6.34 -8.82
C ALA A 191 8.02 6.95 -9.28
N ALA A 192 8.10 7.94 -10.18
CA ALA A 192 6.95 8.56 -10.83
C ALA A 192 6.16 7.55 -11.69
N GLU A 193 6.85 6.71 -12.47
CA GLU A 193 6.20 5.66 -13.26
C GLU A 193 5.58 4.56 -12.40
N GLN A 194 6.20 4.18 -11.27
CA GLN A 194 5.62 3.21 -10.34
C GLN A 194 4.28 3.69 -9.79
N ILE A 195 4.21 4.94 -9.31
CA ILE A 195 2.96 5.54 -8.82
C ILE A 195 1.94 5.72 -9.94
N ARG A 196 2.40 6.10 -11.14
CA ARG A 196 1.57 6.20 -12.34
C ARG A 196 0.92 4.87 -12.73
N VAL A 197 1.65 3.76 -12.65
CA VAL A 197 1.10 2.42 -12.90
C VAL A 197 0.10 2.08 -11.80
N ALA A 198 0.51 2.25 -10.54
CA ALA A 198 -0.30 1.91 -9.38
C ALA A 198 -1.64 2.66 -9.31
N SER A 199 -1.65 3.95 -9.65
CA SER A 199 -2.88 4.78 -9.72
C SER A 199 -3.87 4.36 -10.79
N ARG A 200 -3.49 3.45 -11.68
CA ARG A 200 -4.38 2.85 -12.67
C ARG A 200 -4.69 1.38 -12.39
N THR A 201 -4.16 0.82 -11.31
CA THR A 201 -4.32 -0.59 -10.98
C THR A 201 -5.61 -0.83 -10.21
N THR A 202 -6.47 -1.70 -10.73
CA THR A 202 -7.66 -2.18 -10.01
C THR A 202 -7.31 -3.38 -9.15
N ILE A 203 -6.56 -4.35 -9.70
CA ILE A 203 -6.14 -5.57 -9.01
C ILE A 203 -4.62 -5.66 -8.99
N PHE A 204 -4.01 -5.63 -7.80
CA PHE A 204 -2.59 -5.96 -7.65
C PHE A 204 -2.40 -7.46 -7.57
N LEU A 205 -1.36 -7.96 -8.22
CA LEU A 205 -0.87 -9.31 -8.07
C LEU A 205 0.64 -9.23 -7.86
N SER A 206 1.17 -9.76 -6.76
CA SER A 206 2.61 -9.74 -6.50
C SER A 206 3.02 -10.83 -5.54
N LEU A 207 4.28 -11.25 -5.61
CA LEU A 207 4.91 -11.94 -4.50
C LEU A 207 5.06 -10.99 -3.31
N HIS A 208 4.91 -11.50 -2.09
CA HIS A 208 5.06 -10.73 -0.85
C HIS A 208 6.31 -9.84 -0.83
N GLY A 209 6.09 -8.57 -0.50
CA GLY A 209 7.15 -7.58 -0.29
C GLY A 209 6.72 -6.15 -0.62
N ASN A 210 7.64 -5.22 -0.37
CA ASN A 210 7.40 -3.76 -0.42
C ASN A 210 6.83 -3.24 -1.75
N GLY A 211 6.88 -4.01 -2.82
CA GLY A 211 6.21 -3.66 -4.07
C GLY A 211 4.70 -3.48 -3.91
N LEU A 212 4.06 -4.18 -2.96
CA LEU A 212 2.64 -4.05 -2.65
C LEU A 212 2.29 -2.78 -1.86
N SER A 213 3.27 -2.01 -1.37
CA SER A 213 3.01 -0.69 -0.77
C SER A 213 2.41 0.29 -1.77
N HIS A 214 2.62 0.07 -3.07
CA HIS A 214 2.07 0.91 -4.13
C HIS A 214 0.53 0.88 -4.19
N GLN A 215 -0.12 -0.06 -3.52
CA GLN A 215 -1.58 -0.09 -3.42
C GLN A 215 -2.18 1.17 -2.78
N LEU A 216 -1.38 1.93 -2.02
CA LEU A 216 -1.75 3.26 -1.51
C LEU A 216 -2.19 4.22 -2.61
N TRP A 217 -1.68 4.06 -3.83
CA TRP A 217 -1.95 5.00 -4.92
C TRP A 217 -3.11 4.58 -5.82
N ALA A 218 -3.57 3.33 -5.66
CA ALA A 218 -4.61 2.76 -6.49
C ALA A 218 -6.01 3.20 -6.05
N PRO A 219 -6.91 3.47 -7.01
CA PRO A 219 -8.29 3.79 -6.71
C PRO A 219 -9.02 2.58 -6.12
N VAL A 220 -10.08 2.86 -5.36
CA VAL A 220 -10.91 1.85 -4.72
C VAL A 220 -12.24 1.80 -5.46
N VAL A 221 -12.46 0.70 -6.19
CA VAL A 221 -13.70 0.38 -6.87
C VAL A 221 -14.41 -0.69 -6.05
N PRO A 222 -15.60 -0.42 -5.48
CA PRO A 222 -16.34 -1.37 -4.67
C PRO A 222 -16.54 -2.71 -5.38
N GLY A 223 -16.32 -3.81 -4.67
CA GLY A 223 -16.50 -5.16 -5.22
C GLY A 223 -15.47 -5.62 -6.25
N LEU A 224 -14.51 -4.77 -6.64
CA LEU A 224 -13.53 -5.08 -7.68
C LEU A 224 -12.07 -4.85 -7.25
N SER A 225 -11.78 -3.76 -6.53
CA SER A 225 -10.43 -3.46 -6.07
C SER A 225 -9.90 -4.52 -5.09
N THR A 226 -8.83 -5.19 -5.50
CA THR A 226 -8.26 -6.33 -4.78
C THR A 226 -6.73 -6.28 -4.78
N THR A 227 -6.10 -6.77 -3.72
CA THR A 227 -4.67 -7.05 -3.62
C THR A 227 -4.50 -8.56 -3.46
N VAL A 228 -3.84 -9.21 -4.42
CA VAL A 228 -3.55 -10.64 -4.42
C VAL A 228 -2.06 -10.85 -4.17
N GLU A 229 -1.75 -11.55 -3.11
CA GLU A 229 -0.39 -11.76 -2.63
C GLU A 229 0.04 -13.23 -2.79
N MET A 230 1.24 -13.46 -3.30
CA MET A 230 1.81 -14.81 -3.39
C MET A 230 2.85 -14.96 -2.28
N LEU A 231 2.61 -15.91 -1.38
CA LEU A 231 3.42 -16.17 -0.19
C LEU A 231 4.16 -17.50 -0.34
N TYR A 232 5.29 -17.62 0.34
CA TYR A 232 5.94 -18.92 0.48
C TYR A 232 5.09 -19.83 1.38
N PRO A 233 4.85 -21.10 1.00
CA PRO A 233 4.01 -22.00 1.78
C PRO A 233 4.36 -22.07 3.26
N GLY A 234 3.34 -22.02 4.11
CA GLY A 234 3.50 -21.99 5.58
C GLY A 234 3.90 -20.63 6.15
N GLY A 235 4.08 -19.60 5.32
CA GLY A 235 4.44 -18.26 5.75
C GLY A 235 3.38 -17.22 5.47
N TRP A 236 3.24 -16.26 6.38
CA TRP A 236 2.31 -15.14 6.23
C TRP A 236 2.81 -13.91 6.96
N ALA A 237 2.40 -12.75 6.46
CA ALA A 237 2.60 -11.48 7.11
C ALA A 237 1.48 -10.53 6.69
N ARG A 238 0.93 -9.78 7.65
CA ARG A 238 -0.30 -8.99 7.45
C ARG A 238 -0.07 -7.57 6.96
N ASP A 239 1.17 -7.24 6.59
CA ASP A 239 1.59 -5.88 6.24
C ASP A 239 0.67 -5.27 5.17
N PHE A 240 0.37 -6.03 4.12
CA PHE A 240 -0.38 -5.57 2.96
C PHE A 240 -1.87 -5.87 3.05
N GLU A 241 -2.26 -6.90 3.80
CA GLU A 241 -3.66 -7.15 4.17
C GLU A 241 -4.23 -5.96 4.95
N LEU A 242 -3.50 -5.52 5.98
CA LEU A 242 -3.91 -4.42 6.84
C LEU A 242 -4.09 -3.13 6.03
N VAL A 243 -3.13 -2.81 5.14
CA VAL A 243 -3.23 -1.64 4.26
C VAL A 243 -4.39 -1.77 3.28
N ALA A 244 -4.57 -2.92 2.64
CA ALA A 244 -5.69 -3.17 1.73
C ALA A 244 -7.03 -2.93 2.45
N THR A 245 -7.18 -3.53 3.64
CA THR A 245 -8.35 -3.40 4.50
C THR A 245 -8.68 -1.94 4.81
N MET A 246 -7.70 -1.17 5.28
CA MET A 246 -7.88 0.23 5.65
C MET A 246 -8.26 1.14 4.48
N LEU A 247 -7.88 0.76 3.27
CA LEU A 247 -8.25 1.43 2.03
C LEU A 247 -9.63 0.99 1.51
N GLY A 248 -10.24 -0.07 2.08
CA GLY A 248 -11.47 -0.66 1.54
C GLY A 248 -11.24 -1.57 0.32
N ARG A 249 -10.02 -2.08 0.15
CA ARG A 249 -9.66 -3.09 -0.86
C ARG A 249 -9.76 -4.48 -0.24
N ARG A 250 -10.14 -5.48 -1.03
CA ARG A 250 -10.00 -6.88 -0.61
C ARG A 250 -8.53 -7.29 -0.63
N HIS A 251 -8.15 -8.19 0.27
CA HIS A 251 -6.89 -8.89 0.25
C HIS A 251 -7.11 -10.40 0.17
N TYR A 252 -6.35 -11.05 -0.70
CA TYR A 252 -6.23 -12.50 -0.78
C TYR A 252 -4.76 -12.85 -0.87
N ALA A 253 -4.39 -14.02 -0.37
CA ALA A 253 -3.07 -14.56 -0.58
C ALA A 253 -3.10 -16.00 -1.09
N PHE A 254 -1.98 -16.48 -1.61
CA PHE A 254 -1.83 -17.85 -2.09
C PHE A 254 -0.59 -18.54 -1.52
N TRP A 255 -0.78 -19.80 -1.13
CA TRP A 255 0.28 -20.80 -0.97
C TRP A 255 0.16 -21.86 -2.07
N GLY A 256 0.99 -21.75 -3.12
CA GLY A 256 0.87 -22.69 -4.25
C GLY A 256 -0.49 -22.56 -4.95
N ASN A 257 -1.42 -23.45 -4.64
CA ASN A 257 -2.82 -23.42 -5.11
C ASN A 257 -3.84 -23.09 -4.01
N GLU A 258 -3.43 -23.05 -2.75
CA GLU A 258 -4.32 -22.77 -1.63
C GLU A 258 -4.56 -21.27 -1.52
N LEU A 259 -5.84 -20.87 -1.49
CA LEU A 259 -6.26 -19.51 -1.27
C LEU A 259 -6.33 -19.24 0.24
N LEU A 260 -5.77 -18.11 0.66
CA LEU A 260 -5.81 -17.59 2.02
C LEU A 260 -6.49 -16.22 2.01
N TRP A 261 -7.21 -15.92 3.09
CA TRP A 261 -7.89 -14.66 3.33
C TRP A 261 -8.19 -14.57 4.81
N GLY A 262 -8.23 -13.35 5.37
CA GLY A 262 -8.80 -13.09 6.69
C GLY A 262 -8.50 -14.21 7.69
N THR A 263 -9.58 -14.91 8.10
CA THR A 263 -9.65 -16.05 9.04
C THR A 263 -8.74 -17.26 8.76
N LYS A 264 -8.18 -17.37 7.56
CA LYS A 264 -7.22 -18.43 7.17
C LYS A 264 -5.76 -18.05 7.41
N MET A 265 -5.48 -16.81 7.79
CA MET A 265 -4.17 -16.38 8.25
C MET A 265 -4.25 -16.27 9.77
N GLU A 266 -3.31 -16.80 10.54
CA GLU A 266 -3.35 -16.62 12.01
C GLU A 266 -2.85 -15.22 12.40
N PRO A 267 -3.16 -14.71 13.61
CA PRO A 267 -2.56 -13.48 14.11
C PRO A 267 -1.02 -13.55 14.11
N GLY A 268 -0.38 -12.41 13.87
CA GLY A 268 1.08 -12.27 13.83
C GLY A 268 1.65 -12.48 12.43
N MET A 269 2.92 -12.92 12.38
CA MET A 269 3.59 -13.33 11.15
C MET A 269 4.27 -14.67 11.39
N VAL A 270 4.38 -15.47 10.33
CA VAL A 270 5.25 -16.65 10.31
C VAL A 270 6.13 -16.58 9.08
N MET A 271 7.44 -16.68 9.32
CA MET A 271 8.48 -16.60 8.30
C MET A 271 9.23 -17.94 8.28
N PRO A 272 8.70 -18.97 7.59
CA PRO A 272 9.34 -20.27 7.53
C PRO A 272 10.68 -20.19 6.81
N GLU A 273 11.51 -21.22 7.01
CA GLU A 273 12.69 -21.43 6.18
C GLU A 273 12.27 -21.48 4.71
N GLY A 274 12.80 -20.55 3.91
CA GLY A 274 12.37 -20.40 2.52
C GLY A 274 11.62 -19.11 2.19
N PHE A 275 11.08 -18.41 3.19
CA PHE A 275 10.21 -17.25 2.96
C PHE A 275 10.85 -16.11 2.16
N HIS A 276 12.19 -16.01 2.18
CA HIS A 276 12.95 -15.02 1.40
C HIS A 276 13.73 -15.59 0.21
N LEU A 277 13.60 -16.90 -0.08
CA LEU A 277 14.33 -17.59 -1.14
C LEU A 277 13.75 -17.36 -2.56
N HIS A 278 14.35 -18.02 -3.56
CA HIS A 278 14.05 -17.83 -4.99
C HIS A 278 13.14 -18.91 -5.60
N SER A 279 12.35 -19.61 -4.79
CA SER A 279 11.68 -20.84 -5.20
C SER A 279 10.22 -20.92 -4.75
N THR A 280 9.57 -19.76 -4.53
CA THR A 280 8.17 -19.71 -4.10
C THR A 280 7.28 -20.37 -5.17
N PRO A 281 6.59 -21.47 -4.83
CA PRO A 281 5.69 -22.14 -5.78
C PRO A 281 4.37 -21.38 -5.93
N ILE A 282 3.84 -21.35 -7.15
CA ILE A 282 2.48 -20.87 -7.40
C ILE A 282 1.80 -21.69 -8.50
N LYS A 283 0.48 -21.90 -8.38
CA LYS A 283 -0.34 -22.55 -9.42
C LYS A 283 -1.17 -21.51 -10.15
N ALA A 284 -0.77 -21.19 -11.38
CA ALA A 284 -1.38 -20.15 -12.20
C ALA A 284 -2.91 -20.33 -12.35
N ASN A 285 -3.40 -21.55 -12.55
CA ASN A 285 -4.82 -21.83 -12.69
C ASN A 285 -5.65 -21.41 -11.46
N ALA A 286 -5.12 -21.58 -10.24
CA ALA A 286 -5.80 -21.16 -9.01
C ALA A 286 -5.89 -19.63 -8.90
N VAL A 287 -4.78 -18.94 -9.21
CA VAL A 287 -4.74 -17.46 -9.24
C VAL A 287 -5.71 -16.92 -10.28
N ILE A 288 -5.68 -17.48 -11.49
CA ILE A 288 -6.56 -17.06 -12.58
C ILE A 288 -8.03 -17.29 -12.23
N LYS A 289 -8.37 -18.43 -11.62
CA LYS A 289 -9.75 -18.70 -11.17
C LYS A 289 -10.27 -17.61 -10.23
N LEU A 290 -9.48 -17.22 -9.22
CA LEU A 290 -9.86 -16.12 -8.31
C LEU A 290 -10.06 -14.80 -9.08
N LEU A 291 -9.15 -14.48 -10.01
CA LEU A 291 -9.26 -13.26 -10.81
C LEU A 291 -10.52 -13.27 -11.69
N GLU A 292 -10.86 -14.42 -12.27
CA GLU A 292 -12.11 -14.59 -13.02
C GLU A 292 -13.34 -14.42 -12.13
N ASP A 293 -13.34 -15.02 -10.94
CA ASP A 293 -14.46 -14.90 -10.00
C ASP A 293 -14.66 -13.44 -9.55
N ILE A 294 -13.56 -12.70 -9.33
CA ILE A 294 -13.60 -11.25 -9.05
C ILE A 294 -14.17 -10.46 -10.22
N LEU A 295 -13.66 -10.69 -11.44
CA LEU A 295 -14.07 -9.97 -12.65
C LEU A 295 -15.52 -10.27 -13.04
N ASP A 296 -16.01 -11.48 -12.74
CA ASP A 296 -17.37 -11.94 -13.01
C ASP A 296 -18.35 -11.55 -11.88
N HIS A 297 -17.90 -10.77 -10.89
CA HIS A 297 -18.68 -10.39 -9.71
C HIS A 297 -19.31 -11.58 -8.97
N LYS A 298 -18.66 -12.75 -9.03
CA LYS A 298 -19.10 -13.93 -8.28
C LYS A 298 -18.79 -13.72 -6.80
N GLU A 299 -19.51 -14.49 -5.98
CA GLU A 299 -19.22 -14.55 -4.56
C GLU A 299 -17.80 -15.10 -4.36
N VAL A 300 -16.97 -14.29 -3.72
CA VAL A 300 -15.62 -14.65 -3.28
C VAL A 300 -15.60 -14.70 -1.76
N PRO A 301 -14.68 -15.47 -1.12
CA PRO A 301 -14.66 -15.57 0.34
C PRO A 301 -14.64 -14.19 0.99
N PRO A 302 -15.46 -13.96 2.03
CA PRO A 302 -15.62 -12.65 2.61
C PRO A 302 -14.30 -12.20 3.23
N HIS A 303 -13.97 -10.94 2.98
CA HIS A 303 -12.79 -10.32 3.52
C HIS A 303 -13.07 -9.83 4.95
N HIS A 304 -12.79 -10.69 5.92
CA HIS A 304 -12.83 -10.34 7.35
C HIS A 304 -11.41 -10.27 7.90
N THR A 305 -10.98 -9.08 8.27
CA THR A 305 -9.77 -8.86 9.08
C THR A 305 -9.93 -9.52 10.45
N HIS A 306 -8.83 -10.01 11.03
CA HIS A 306 -8.79 -10.47 12.43
C HIS A 306 -8.64 -9.35 13.46
N LEU A 307 -8.36 -8.15 12.98
CA LEU A 307 -8.21 -6.92 13.75
C LEU A 307 -9.54 -6.17 13.81
#